data_AF-A0A8H4WJG8-F1
#
_entry.id   AF-A0A8H4WJG8-F1
#
_cell.length_a   1.000
_cell.length_b   1.000
_cell.length_c   1.000
_cell.angle_alpha   90.00
_cell.angle_beta   90.00
_cell.angle_gamma   90.00
#
_symmetry.space_group_name_H-M   'P 1'
#
loop_
_entity.id
_entity.type
_entity.pdbx_description
1 polymer ?
#
loop_
_entity_poly.entity_id
_entity_poly.type
_entity_poly.pdbx_seq_one_letter_code
_entity_poly.pdbx_strand_id
1 'polypeptide(L)'
;MSPITVLPLVTTSGRTTTTGDEIWLTRVNGLLTKTFDTFIHNNIISEVTCEPTKQCNVNEIMFKGLFSSWLAFTALLVPSTYDKIMPKLQSSVKRRRRILHRPRDRWYMSQYDGWTGMEEEIAMSNIYLANMIQFEGLAGPVTSRTGDNSTSNVIYQTGAGLVTFIFVAGWAGGTAWIIIGV
;
A
#
# COMPACT_ATOMS: atom_id res chain seq x y z
N MET A 1 23.94 -16.97 -4.51
CA MET A 1 22.68 -16.24 -4.69
C MET A 1 21.61 -17.27 -5.01
N SER A 2 21.11 -17.89 -3.96
CA SER A 2 20.01 -18.86 -4.01
C SER A 2 18.72 -18.09 -4.31
N PRO A 3 17.86 -18.61 -5.19
CA PRO A 3 16.56 -17.98 -5.44
C PRO A 3 15.74 -18.05 -4.15
N ILE A 4 15.20 -16.90 -3.75
CA ILE A 4 14.20 -16.80 -2.68
C ILE A 4 13.06 -17.76 -3.06
N THR A 5 12.93 -18.88 -2.35
CA THR A 5 11.77 -19.77 -2.45
C THR A 5 10.58 -19.05 -1.83
N VAL A 6 9.91 -18.23 -2.66
CA VAL A 6 8.57 -17.71 -2.37
C VAL A 6 7.62 -18.90 -2.46
N LEU A 7 6.93 -19.21 -1.37
CA LEU A 7 5.83 -20.18 -1.34
C LEU A 7 4.87 -19.89 -2.50
N PRO A 8 4.39 -20.91 -3.24
CA PRO A 8 3.52 -20.71 -4.39
C PRO A 8 2.19 -20.16 -3.87
N LEU A 9 2.00 -18.84 -4.00
CA LEU A 9 0.76 -18.17 -3.59
C LEU A 9 -0.42 -18.44 -4.53
N VAL A 10 -0.25 -19.26 -5.58
CA VAL A 10 -1.31 -19.52 -6.56
C VAL A 10 -1.25 -20.96 -7.10
N THR A 11 -1.39 -21.98 -6.25
CA THR A 11 -1.75 -23.33 -6.73
C THR A 11 -2.63 -24.07 -5.75
N THR A 12 -3.92 -23.71 -5.65
CA THR A 12 -5.02 -24.67 -5.40
C THR A 12 -6.38 -24.04 -5.73
N SER A 13 -6.78 -24.06 -7.00
CA SER A 13 -8.18 -24.26 -7.42
C SER A 13 -8.21 -24.37 -8.94
N GLY A 14 -8.49 -25.57 -9.44
CA GLY A 14 -8.45 -25.86 -10.88
C GLY A 14 -9.52 -25.10 -11.66
N ARG A 15 -9.09 -24.28 -12.63
CA ARG A 15 -9.92 -23.84 -13.76
C ARG A 15 -9.03 -23.40 -14.93
N THR A 16 -8.77 -24.32 -15.86
CA THR A 16 -8.04 -24.04 -17.11
C THR A 16 -8.95 -23.41 -18.16
N THR A 17 -8.88 -22.07 -18.28
CA THR A 17 -9.32 -21.24 -19.43
C THR A 17 -8.75 -19.85 -19.16
N THR A 18 -7.62 -19.45 -19.80
CA THR A 18 -6.90 -18.16 -19.60
C THR A 18 -7.07 -17.60 -18.19
N THR A 19 -6.34 -18.19 -17.25
CA THR A 19 -6.58 -18.06 -15.81
C THR A 19 -6.64 -16.60 -15.39
N GLY A 20 -7.49 -16.25 -14.42
CA GLY A 20 -7.61 -14.87 -13.90
C GLY A 20 -6.25 -14.25 -13.52
N ASP A 21 -5.26 -15.10 -13.22
CA ASP A 21 -3.86 -14.75 -12.98
C ASP A 21 -3.22 -13.99 -14.15
N GLU A 22 -3.45 -14.39 -15.41
CA GLU A 22 -2.91 -13.70 -16.58
C GLU A 22 -3.50 -12.30 -16.76
N ILE A 23 -4.81 -12.17 -16.49
CA ILE A 23 -5.51 -10.88 -16.53
C ILE A 23 -4.96 -9.95 -15.45
N TRP A 24 -4.81 -10.45 -14.22
CA TRP A 24 -4.27 -9.66 -13.11
C TRP A 24 -2.80 -9.31 -13.30
N LEU A 25 -1.99 -10.24 -13.82
CA LEU A 25 -0.59 -9.96 -14.15
C LEU A 25 -0.48 -8.85 -15.20
N THR A 26 -1.33 -8.89 -16.24
CA THR A 26 -1.40 -7.84 -17.26
C THR A 26 -1.76 -6.49 -16.65
N ARG A 27 -2.76 -6.46 -15.76
CA ARG A 27 -3.17 -5.24 -15.05
C ARG A 27 -2.08 -4.69 -14.15
N VAL A 28 -1.40 -5.54 -13.37
CA VAL A 28 -0.29 -5.15 -12.49
C VAL A 28 0.84 -4.53 -13.32
N ASN A 29 1.24 -5.18 -14.41
CA ASN A 29 2.29 -4.63 -15.28
C ASN A 29 1.87 -3.31 -15.95
N GLY A 30 0.62 -3.20 -16.40
CA GLY A 30 0.09 -1.97 -17.00
C GLY A 30 0.06 -0.81 -16.00
N LEU A 31 -0.44 -1.07 -14.78
CA LEU A 31 -0.46 -0.08 -13.70
C LEU A 31 0.97 0.34 -13.32
N LEU A 32 1.86 -0.63 -13.11
CA LEU A 32 3.24 -0.38 -12.73
C LEU A 32 3.98 0.47 -13.79
N THR A 33 3.70 0.24 -15.07
CA THR A 33 4.26 1.04 -16.17
C THR A 33 3.82 2.49 -16.06
N LYS A 34 2.51 2.75 -15.95
CA LYS A 34 1.98 4.12 -15.79
C LYS A 34 2.45 4.79 -14.51
N THR A 35 2.53 4.03 -13.43
CA THR A 35 3.08 4.49 -12.16
C THR A 35 4.52 4.95 -12.31
N PHE A 36 5.36 4.21 -13.05
CA PHE A 36 6.74 4.62 -13.30
C PHE A 36 6.85 5.83 -14.21
N ASP A 37 6.01 5.94 -15.23
CA ASP A 37 5.99 7.09 -16.13
C ASP A 37 5.63 8.38 -15.39
N THR A 38 4.70 8.31 -14.45
CA THR A 38 4.23 9.48 -13.69
C THR A 38 5.14 9.78 -12.49
N PHE A 39 5.32 8.86 -11.56
CA PHE A 39 5.86 9.16 -10.22
C PHE A 39 7.37 8.90 -10.07
N ILE A 40 8.06 8.45 -11.13
CA ILE A 40 9.49 8.16 -11.09
C ILE A 40 10.24 9.05 -12.07
N HIS A 41 10.92 10.06 -11.55
CA HIS A 41 11.72 10.99 -12.34
C HIS A 41 13.21 10.75 -12.10
N ASN A 42 14.00 10.48 -13.15
CA ASN A 42 15.42 10.14 -13.03
C ASN A 42 15.70 8.97 -12.07
N ASN A 43 14.84 7.95 -12.09
CA ASN A 43 14.83 6.82 -11.15
C ASN A 43 14.59 7.24 -9.69
N ILE A 44 14.03 8.42 -9.42
CA ILE A 44 13.75 8.88 -8.07
C ILE A 44 12.25 9.09 -7.94
N ILE A 45 11.69 8.58 -6.84
CA ILE A 45 10.29 8.77 -6.52
C ILE A 45 10.05 10.26 -6.25
N SER A 46 9.05 10.81 -6.90
CA SER A 46 8.61 12.21 -6.80
C SER A 46 7.09 12.25 -6.88
N GLU A 47 6.48 13.09 -6.05
CA GLU A 47 5.14 13.58 -6.33
C GLU A 47 5.25 14.57 -7.52
N VAL A 48 4.30 14.55 -8.45
CA VAL A 48 4.37 15.30 -9.72
C VAL A 48 3.62 16.64 -9.72
N THR A 49 2.58 16.78 -8.90
CA THR A 49 1.69 17.94 -8.90
C THR A 49 2.15 19.04 -7.94
N CYS A 50 2.65 18.67 -6.78
CA CYS A 50 2.94 19.53 -5.65
C CYS A 50 4.44 19.77 -5.43
N GLU A 51 5.31 18.79 -5.70
CA GLU A 51 6.77 18.97 -5.50
C GLU A 51 7.37 20.05 -6.41
N PRO A 52 6.99 20.19 -7.71
CA PRO A 52 7.52 21.25 -8.56
C PRO A 52 7.14 22.67 -8.10
N THR A 53 5.92 22.81 -7.56
CA THR A 53 5.35 24.09 -7.12
C THR A 53 5.64 24.41 -5.65
N LYS A 54 6.16 23.44 -4.89
CA LYS A 54 6.39 23.50 -3.44
C LYS A 54 5.11 23.80 -2.64
N GLN A 55 3.99 23.26 -3.10
CA GLN A 55 2.67 23.44 -2.48
C GLN A 55 2.13 22.13 -1.89
N CYS A 56 3.01 21.17 -1.60
CA CYS A 56 2.60 19.89 -1.03
C CYS A 56 1.96 20.08 0.34
N ASN A 57 0.80 19.45 0.53
CA ASN A 57 0.23 19.33 1.85
C ASN A 57 0.85 18.15 2.62
N VAL A 58 0.58 18.10 3.92
CA VAL A 58 1.01 17.06 4.87
C VAL A 58 0.71 15.63 4.34
N ASN A 59 -0.44 15.43 3.69
CA ASN A 59 -0.83 14.10 3.20
C ASN A 59 -0.01 13.69 1.97
N GLU A 60 0.22 14.61 1.03
CA GLU A 60 0.97 14.37 -0.20
C GLU A 60 2.43 13.99 0.09
N ILE A 61 3.04 14.63 1.09
CA ILE A 61 4.39 14.29 1.58
C ILE A 61 4.41 12.83 2.08
N MET A 62 3.41 12.42 2.86
CA MET A 62 3.32 11.06 3.39
C MET A 62 3.01 10.01 2.32
N PHE A 63 2.21 10.35 1.30
CA PHE A 63 1.86 9.42 0.21
C PHE A 63 3.09 8.89 -0.51
N LYS A 64 4.14 9.69 -0.63
CA LYS A 64 5.42 9.27 -1.21
C LYS A 64 6.08 8.12 -0.44
N GLY A 65 5.98 8.15 0.89
CA GLY A 65 6.40 7.07 1.77
C GLY A 65 5.56 5.81 1.60
N LEU A 66 4.23 5.96 1.71
CA LEU A 66 3.28 4.84 1.55
C LEU A 66 3.42 4.17 0.18
N PHE A 67 3.58 4.97 -0.87
CA PHE A 67 3.84 4.51 -2.23
C PHE A 67 5.10 3.65 -2.32
N SER A 68 6.19 4.05 -1.65
CA SER A 68 7.42 3.25 -1.58
C SER A 68 7.19 1.89 -0.91
N SER A 69 6.44 1.87 0.20
CA SER A 69 6.08 0.64 0.91
C SER A 69 5.19 -0.28 0.05
N TRP A 70 4.20 0.26 -0.65
CA TRP A 70 3.33 -0.52 -1.53
C TRP A 70 4.05 -1.09 -2.75
N LEU A 71 5.01 -0.37 -3.32
CA LEU A 71 5.89 -0.91 -4.36
C LEU A 71 6.70 -2.10 -3.82
N ALA A 72 7.26 -1.99 -2.61
CA ALA A 72 7.96 -3.10 -1.97
C ALA A 72 7.04 -4.31 -1.75
N PHE A 73 5.81 -4.12 -1.27
CA PHE A 73 4.83 -5.21 -1.15
C PHE A 73 4.47 -5.82 -2.52
N THR A 74 4.35 -5.01 -3.56
CA THR A 74 4.07 -5.51 -4.92
C THR A 74 5.21 -6.40 -5.41
N ALA A 75 6.46 -6.02 -5.14
CA ALA A 75 7.64 -6.82 -5.48
C ALA A 75 7.66 -8.17 -4.75
N LEU A 76 7.11 -8.25 -3.52
CA LEU A 76 6.96 -9.50 -2.77
C LEU A 76 5.80 -10.37 -3.26
N LEU A 77 4.67 -9.76 -3.61
CA LEU A 77 3.47 -10.47 -4.07
C LEU A 77 3.58 -10.96 -5.52
N VAL A 78 4.26 -10.18 -6.38
CA VAL A 78 4.45 -10.48 -7.80
C VAL A 78 5.96 -10.46 -8.09
N PRO A 79 6.67 -11.59 -7.87
CA PRO A 79 8.14 -11.63 -7.93
C PRO A 79 8.72 -11.16 -9.27
N SER A 80 8.00 -11.32 -10.38
CA SER A 80 8.43 -10.85 -11.71
C SER A 80 8.57 -9.31 -11.82
N THR A 81 8.05 -8.55 -10.86
CA THR A 81 8.19 -7.09 -10.79
C THR A 81 9.37 -6.63 -9.94
N TYR A 82 10.00 -7.53 -9.17
CA TYR A 82 11.05 -7.21 -8.21
C TYR A 82 12.21 -6.44 -8.84
N ASP A 83 12.75 -6.96 -9.95
CA ASP A 83 13.91 -6.36 -10.64
C ASP A 83 13.61 -4.99 -11.24
N LYS A 84 12.32 -4.67 -11.47
CA LYS A 84 11.90 -3.35 -11.98
C LYS A 84 11.72 -2.34 -10.85
N ILE A 85 11.24 -2.80 -9.69
CA ILE A 85 10.89 -1.96 -8.54
C ILE A 85 12.12 -1.65 -7.69
N MET A 86 12.91 -2.68 -7.35
CA MET A 86 14.01 -2.55 -6.40
C MET A 86 15.04 -1.48 -6.77
N PRO A 87 15.47 -1.34 -8.04
CA PRO A 87 16.42 -0.30 -8.42
C PRO A 87 15.90 1.11 -8.15
N LYS A 88 14.60 1.35 -8.33
CA LYS A 88 13.95 2.67 -8.15
C LYS A 88 13.83 3.06 -6.66
N LEU A 89 13.58 2.08 -5.80
CA LEU A 89 13.59 2.25 -4.35
C LEU A 89 15.02 2.57 -3.87
N GLN A 90 16.02 1.84 -4.37
CA GLN A 90 17.42 2.04 -3.98
C GLN A 90 18.00 3.37 -4.47
N SER A 91 17.73 3.78 -5.70
CA SER A 91 18.21 5.07 -6.24
C SER A 91 17.63 6.25 -5.48
N SER A 92 16.36 6.18 -5.09
CA SER A 92 15.70 7.19 -4.26
C SER A 92 16.37 7.34 -2.90
N VAL A 93 16.64 6.22 -2.20
CA VAL A 93 17.39 6.24 -0.92
C VAL A 93 18.82 6.75 -1.10
N LYS A 94 19.54 6.28 -2.12
CA LYS A 94 20.93 6.69 -2.39
C LYS A 94 21.04 8.19 -2.67
N ARG A 95 20.09 8.78 -3.40
CA ARG A 95 20.08 10.22 -3.64
C ARG A 95 19.87 10.97 -2.34
N ARG A 96 18.96 10.48 -1.51
CA ARG A 96 18.59 11.13 -0.26
C ARG A 96 19.68 11.08 0.81
N ARG A 97 20.43 9.97 0.91
CA ARG A 97 21.49 9.75 1.92
C ARG A 97 22.62 10.79 1.87
N ARG A 98 22.79 11.51 0.75
CA ARG A 98 23.84 12.53 0.59
C ARG A 98 23.69 13.73 1.53
N ILE A 99 22.54 13.90 2.19
CA ILE A 99 22.33 14.97 3.16
C ILE A 99 21.94 14.32 4.49
N LEU A 100 22.93 14.25 5.38
CA LEU A 100 22.83 13.74 6.73
C LEU A 100 21.76 14.53 7.51
N HIS A 101 20.81 13.83 8.14
CA HIS A 101 19.94 14.31 9.23
C HIS A 101 18.82 15.31 8.97
N ARG A 102 18.57 15.77 7.73
CA ARG A 102 17.42 16.67 7.45
C ARG A 102 16.42 16.08 6.47
N PRO A 103 15.22 15.65 6.93
CA PRO A 103 14.11 15.24 6.07
C PRO A 103 13.86 16.27 4.98
N ARG A 104 13.49 15.80 3.80
CA ARG A 104 13.14 16.64 2.65
C ARG A 104 12.05 15.96 1.89
N ASP A 105 11.13 16.77 1.40
CA ASP A 105 10.07 16.32 0.51
C ASP A 105 10.66 15.98 -0.87
N ARG A 106 11.51 16.87 -1.42
CA ARG A 106 12.07 16.70 -2.78
C ARG A 106 13.34 15.85 -2.80
N TRP A 107 13.15 14.56 -3.07
CA TRP A 107 14.24 13.57 -3.04
C TRP A 107 15.21 13.69 -4.21
N TYR A 108 14.79 14.31 -5.32
CA TYR A 108 15.65 14.51 -6.50
C TYR A 108 16.67 15.64 -6.34
N MET A 109 16.44 16.57 -5.41
CA MET A 109 17.32 17.71 -5.16
C MET A 109 18.49 17.37 -4.23
N SER A 110 19.62 18.04 -4.47
CA SER A 110 20.85 17.93 -3.68
C SER A 110 20.95 18.93 -2.51
N GLN A 111 19.93 19.77 -2.30
CA GLN A 111 19.94 20.83 -1.28
C GLN A 111 18.73 20.72 -0.33
N TYR A 112 18.87 21.28 0.87
CA TYR A 112 17.79 21.45 1.84
C TYR A 112 16.76 22.48 1.34
N ASP A 113 15.49 22.11 1.38
CA ASP A 113 14.36 22.87 0.85
C ASP A 113 13.68 23.76 1.90
N GLY A 114 14.19 23.79 3.13
CA GLY A 114 13.68 24.65 4.20
C GLY A 114 12.60 23.98 5.05
N TRP A 115 12.07 22.83 4.62
CA TRP A 115 10.97 22.11 5.26
C TRP A 115 11.50 20.90 6.03
N THR A 116 11.02 20.74 7.26
CA THR A 116 11.23 19.54 8.08
C THR A 116 9.99 19.38 8.94
N GLY A 117 9.20 18.37 8.62
CA GLY A 117 8.08 17.89 9.40
C GLY A 117 8.22 16.41 9.75
N MET A 118 7.23 15.93 10.49
CA MET A 118 7.12 14.52 10.88
C MET A 118 6.81 13.66 9.66
N GLU A 119 6.12 14.22 8.69
CA GLU A 119 5.64 13.57 7.47
C GLU A 119 6.81 13.14 6.58
N GLU A 120 7.83 14.01 6.44
CA GLU A 120 9.04 13.67 5.73
C GLU A 120 9.81 12.58 6.46
N GLU A 121 9.85 12.57 7.80
CA GLU A 121 10.49 11.50 8.58
C GLU A 121 9.78 10.16 8.42
N ILE A 122 8.45 10.16 8.40
CA ILE A 122 7.63 8.97 8.11
C ILE A 122 7.89 8.50 6.68
N ALA A 123 7.93 9.41 5.71
CA ALA A 123 8.19 9.07 4.32
C ALA A 123 9.60 8.48 4.12
N MET A 124 10.60 9.04 4.81
CA MET A 124 11.96 8.51 4.86
C MET A 124 11.99 7.11 5.44
N SER A 125 11.37 6.92 6.61
CA SER A 125 11.37 5.64 7.30
C SER A 125 10.72 4.55 6.45
N ASN A 126 9.59 4.87 5.80
CA ASN A 126 8.92 3.95 4.87
C ASN A 126 9.83 3.51 3.72
N ILE A 127 10.55 4.43 3.07
CA ILE A 127 11.42 4.01 1.96
C ILE A 127 12.65 3.21 2.45
N TYR A 128 13.20 3.51 3.63
CA TYR A 128 14.26 2.67 4.20
C TYR A 128 13.76 1.26 4.48
N LEU A 129 12.59 1.12 5.10
CA LEU A 129 11.95 -0.18 5.33
C LEU A 129 11.65 -0.91 4.01
N ALA A 130 11.17 -0.20 2.99
CA ALA A 130 10.92 -0.75 1.66
C ALA A 130 12.18 -1.32 0.99
N ASN A 131 13.36 -0.76 1.28
CA ASN A 131 14.64 -1.29 0.77
C ASN A 131 15.14 -2.51 1.54
N MET A 132 14.59 -2.79 2.73
CA MET A 132 15.01 -3.95 3.53
C MET A 132 14.46 -5.27 2.98
N ILE A 133 13.47 -5.26 2.07
CA ILE A 133 12.90 -6.49 1.48
C ILE A 133 13.91 -7.35 0.70
N GLN A 134 15.12 -6.83 0.45
CA GLN A 134 16.22 -7.58 -0.17
C GLN A 134 16.98 -8.50 0.81
N PHE A 135 16.81 -8.31 2.12
CA PHE A 135 17.51 -9.13 3.10
C PHE A 135 16.86 -10.50 3.24
N GLU A 136 17.68 -11.54 3.33
CA GLU A 136 17.24 -12.92 3.49
C GLU A 136 16.52 -13.10 4.86
N GLY A 137 15.46 -13.90 4.89
CA GLY A 137 14.66 -14.17 6.09
C GLY A 137 13.39 -13.33 6.23
N LEU A 138 13.15 -12.36 5.34
CA LEU A 138 11.87 -11.65 5.28
C LEU A 138 10.83 -12.47 4.52
N ALA A 139 9.86 -13.01 5.26
CA ALA A 139 8.69 -13.62 4.66
C ALA A 139 7.77 -12.54 4.08
N GLY A 140 7.17 -12.82 2.91
CA GLY A 140 6.10 -11.97 2.37
C GLY A 140 4.87 -11.93 3.29
N PRO A 141 3.85 -11.15 2.94
CA PRO A 141 2.61 -11.06 3.71
C PRO A 141 2.05 -12.45 4.07
N VAL A 142 1.80 -12.67 5.35
CA VAL A 142 1.29 -13.96 5.83
C VAL A 142 -0.20 -14.10 5.51
N THR A 143 -0.63 -15.34 5.29
CA THR A 143 -2.05 -15.68 5.08
C THR A 143 -2.69 -16.16 6.37
N SER A 144 -4.00 -16.37 6.38
CA SER A 144 -4.70 -16.99 7.52
C SER A 144 -4.17 -18.38 7.91
N ARG A 145 -3.44 -19.06 7.01
CA ARG A 145 -2.85 -20.38 7.27
C ARG A 145 -1.44 -20.30 7.88
N THR A 146 -0.73 -19.20 7.65
CA THR A 146 0.65 -19.01 8.09
C THR A 146 0.79 -17.91 9.15
N GLY A 147 -0.28 -17.16 9.42
CA GLY A 147 -0.37 -16.14 10.45
C GLY A 147 -0.96 -16.72 11.73
N ASP A 148 -0.24 -16.57 12.83
CA ASP A 148 -0.44 -17.36 14.05
C ASP A 148 -1.30 -16.67 15.13
N ASN A 149 -1.55 -15.35 15.03
CA ASN A 149 -2.05 -14.58 16.18
C ASN A 149 -3.07 -13.47 15.89
N SER A 150 -3.65 -13.41 14.70
CA SER A 150 -4.74 -12.46 14.39
C SER A 150 -6.04 -13.22 14.15
N THR A 151 -7.03 -13.02 15.02
CA THR A 151 -8.34 -13.65 14.92
C THR A 151 -9.35 -12.71 14.25
N SER A 152 -10.25 -13.27 13.42
CA SER A 152 -11.35 -12.51 12.82
C SER A 152 -12.47 -12.29 13.84
N ASN A 153 -12.99 -11.06 13.96
CA ASN A 153 -14.20 -10.76 14.75
C ASN A 153 -15.41 -10.58 13.82
N VAL A 154 -16.37 -11.50 13.88
CA VAL A 154 -17.58 -11.51 13.04
C VAL A 154 -18.68 -10.53 13.50
N ILE A 155 -18.58 -9.95 14.70
CA ILE A 155 -19.65 -9.16 15.32
C ILE A 155 -19.86 -7.80 14.61
N TYR A 156 -18.86 -7.27 13.91
CA TYR A 156 -18.99 -5.98 13.21
C TYR A 156 -19.93 -6.02 11.99
N GLN A 157 -20.17 -7.19 11.38
CA GLN A 157 -21.14 -7.33 10.27
C GLN A 157 -22.57 -7.62 10.76
N THR A 158 -22.71 -8.37 11.86
CA THR A 158 -24.02 -8.73 12.43
C THR A 158 -24.63 -7.60 13.28
N GLY A 159 -23.81 -6.72 13.85
CA GLY A 159 -24.28 -5.60 14.67
C GLY A 159 -25.11 -4.56 13.89
N ALA A 160 -24.72 -4.27 12.64
CA ALA A 160 -25.45 -3.32 11.80
C ALA A 160 -26.86 -3.82 11.46
N GLY A 161 -26.99 -5.08 11.03
CA GLY A 161 -28.28 -5.66 10.65
C GLY A 161 -29.26 -5.80 11.81
N LEU A 162 -28.76 -6.17 13.00
CA LEU A 162 -29.60 -6.34 14.19
C LEU A 162 -30.15 -5.00 14.70
N VAL A 163 -29.32 -3.94 14.68
CA VAL A 163 -29.74 -2.58 15.05
C VAL A 163 -30.77 -2.03 14.06
N THR A 164 -30.58 -2.25 12.75
CA THR A 164 -31.56 -1.85 11.74
C THR A 164 -32.89 -2.57 11.94
N PHE A 165 -32.87 -3.88 12.22
CA PHE A 165 -34.08 -4.65 12.45
C PHE A 165 -34.86 -4.16 13.68
N ILE A 166 -34.18 -3.90 14.80
CA ILE A 166 -34.82 -3.38 16.02
C ILE A 166 -35.45 -2.01 15.76
N PHE A 167 -34.78 -1.13 15.03
CA PHE A 167 -35.30 0.20 14.72
C PHE A 167 -36.54 0.15 13.82
N VAL A 168 -36.53 -0.71 12.78
CA VAL A 168 -37.67 -0.90 11.88
C VAL A 168 -38.84 -1.57 12.59
N ALA A 169 -38.59 -2.61 13.39
CA ALA A 169 -39.63 -3.29 14.16
C ALA A 169 -40.25 -2.37 15.23
N GLY A 170 -39.44 -1.54 15.90
CA GLY A 170 -39.92 -0.54 16.85
C GLY A 170 -40.79 0.53 16.18
N TRP A 171 -40.37 1.03 15.01
CA TRP A 171 -41.15 2.01 14.24
C TRP A 171 -42.45 1.43 13.67
N ALA A 172 -42.41 0.21 13.13
CA ALA A 172 -43.61 -0.48 12.63
C ALA A 172 -44.58 -0.83 13.77
N GLY A 173 -44.07 -1.26 14.93
CA GLY A 173 -44.89 -1.52 16.12
C GLY A 173 -45.53 -0.25 16.67
N GLY A 174 -44.77 0.85 16.75
CA GLY A 174 -45.29 2.15 17.21
C GLY A 174 -46.34 2.73 16.27
N THR A 175 -46.12 2.65 14.95
CA THR A 175 -47.10 3.11 13.95
C THR A 175 -48.35 2.24 13.94
N ALA A 176 -48.22 0.91 14.06
CA ALA A 176 -49.37 0.02 14.19
C ALA A 176 -50.20 0.29 15.46
N TRP A 177 -49.55 0.57 16.60
CA TRP A 177 -50.22 0.91 17.85
C TRP A 177 -51.04 2.20 17.72
N ILE A 178 -50.47 3.22 17.09
CA ILE A 178 -51.15 4.49 16.81
C ILE A 178 -52.36 4.31 15.87
N ILE A 179 -52.27 3.41 14.88
CA ILE A 179 -53.33 3.18 13.89
C ILE A 179 -54.48 2.32 14.46
N ILE A 180 -54.19 1.33 15.30
CA ILE A 180 -55.20 0.38 15.81
C ILE A 180 -55.95 0.92 17.03
N GLY A 181 -55.47 2.00 17.67
CA GLY A 181 -56.26 2.82 18.57
C GLY A 181 -56.64 2.16 19.89
N VAL A 182 -55.64 1.92 20.73
CA VAL A 182 -55.78 1.90 22.20
C VAL A 182 -54.90 3.00 22.76
#